data_AF-A0A2U1PGG5-F1
#
_entry.id   AF-A0A2U1PGG5-F1
#
_cell.length_a   1.000
_cell.length_b   1.000
_cell.length_c   1.000
_cell.angle_alpha   90.00
_cell.angle_beta   90.00
_cell.angle_gamma   90.00
#
_symmetry.space_group_name_H-M   'P 1'
#
loop_
_entity.id
_entity.type
_entity.pdbx_description
1 polymer ?
#
loop_
_entity_poly.entity_id
_entity_poly.type
_entity_poly.pdbx_seq_one_letter_code
_entity_poly.pdbx_strand_id
1 'polypeptide(L)'
;MGLGVGNRVLYKLALVPLNKYPFFLAQLATFGYVAVYFSILHFRYRAGIVTDEMLSMPKAPLLVVGLLEALGAVCGMAAGAVLSGAAIPVLSQSFLVWQIILSYLFLGRRYKFNQLLGCFLVALGVIITVASGSSAGSLMEAGIFWSLLMIVSFLFQAADTILKEVIFLDAAKKLKGGSVDLFVLNSYGSAFQALFICLLLPFLSRLWGIPFHQLPNYLSDGAACFLNMGTVSGCEGAPLLPVLFCIVNMAYNISLLHLIKISSAVVSSLASTVSVPISVFLFTLPLPYLGVASSLPSGFIAGAVVLVMGMLIYAWTPSRSSSHPPMPTHLTSP
;
A
#
# COMPACT_ATOMS: atom_id res chain seq x y z
N MET A 1 -4.21 7.46 -10.02
CA MET A 1 -3.07 8.41 -9.90
C MET A 1 -3.31 9.45 -8.83
N GLY A 2 -4.35 10.29 -8.91
CA GLY A 2 -4.64 11.33 -7.91
C GLY A 2 -4.72 10.83 -6.45
N LEU A 3 -5.41 9.72 -6.21
CA LEU A 3 -5.46 9.09 -4.87
C LEU A 3 -4.10 8.66 -4.34
N GLY A 4 -3.18 8.21 -5.20
CA GLY A 4 -1.83 7.82 -4.77
C GLY A 4 -0.96 9.02 -4.38
N VAL A 5 -1.11 10.12 -5.12
CA VAL A 5 -0.46 11.40 -4.79
C VAL A 5 -1.02 11.96 -3.49
N GLY A 6 -2.35 12.03 -3.39
CA GLY A 6 -3.06 12.47 -2.19
C GLY A 6 -2.67 11.63 -0.97
N ASN A 7 -2.59 10.31 -1.09
CA ASN A 7 -2.19 9.42 0.01
C ASN A 7 -0.79 9.76 0.53
N ARG A 8 0.18 9.96 -0.37
CA ARG A 8 1.58 10.31 0.01
C ARG A 8 1.68 11.68 0.67
N VAL A 9 1.00 12.69 0.10
CA VAL A 9 1.02 14.06 0.64
C VAL A 9 0.30 14.13 1.98
N LEU A 10 -0.92 13.57 2.06
CA LEU A 10 -1.71 13.56 3.28
C LEU A 10 -1.09 12.71 4.38
N TYR A 11 -0.37 11.64 4.06
CA TYR A 11 0.39 10.89 5.06
C TYR A 11 1.44 11.78 5.73
N LYS A 12 2.24 12.50 4.93
CA LYS A 12 3.21 13.47 5.43
C LYS A 12 2.56 14.56 6.27
N LEU A 13 1.41 15.08 5.84
CA LEU A 13 0.65 16.10 6.57
C LEU A 13 0.02 15.57 7.87
N ALA A 14 -0.50 14.34 7.88
CA ALA A 14 -1.07 13.71 9.07
C ALA A 14 -0.02 13.41 10.14
N LEU A 15 1.22 13.19 9.73
CA LEU A 15 2.36 13.06 10.63
C LEU A 15 2.80 14.41 11.24
N VAL A 16 2.32 15.56 10.77
CA VAL A 16 2.62 16.86 11.42
C VAL A 16 1.99 16.93 12.82
N PRO A 17 0.66 16.79 13.01
CA PRO A 17 0.05 16.81 14.34
C PRO A 17 0.39 15.57 15.17
N LEU A 18 0.58 14.40 14.53
CA LEU A 18 0.81 13.13 15.22
C LEU A 18 2.26 12.66 15.13
N ASN A 19 3.23 13.58 14.97
CA ASN A 19 4.66 13.24 14.86
C ASN A 19 5.16 12.42 16.06
N LYS A 20 4.66 12.74 17.26
CA LYS A 20 4.96 12.00 18.50
C LYS A 20 4.14 10.72 18.64
N TYR A 21 3.04 10.59 17.91
CA TYR A 21 2.06 9.51 17.99
C TYR A 21 1.85 8.72 16.67
N PRO A 22 2.90 8.36 15.90
CA PRO A 22 2.74 7.68 14.61
C PRO A 22 2.12 6.29 14.78
N PHE A 23 2.41 5.62 15.91
CA PHE A 23 1.80 4.34 16.23
C PHE A 23 0.30 4.45 16.46
N PHE A 24 -0.17 5.52 17.12
CA PHE A 24 -1.60 5.79 17.25
C PHE A 24 -2.26 5.97 15.88
N LEU A 25 -1.65 6.73 14.97
CA LEU A 25 -2.14 6.91 13.60
C LEU A 25 -2.24 5.57 12.83
N ALA A 26 -1.25 4.69 12.99
CA ALA A 26 -1.24 3.37 12.37
C ALA A 26 -2.37 2.47 12.91
N GLN A 27 -2.63 2.50 14.22
CA GLN A 27 -3.75 1.77 14.83
C GLN A 27 -5.08 2.37 14.39
N LEU A 28 -5.22 3.70 14.39
CA LEU A 28 -6.41 4.40 13.91
C LEU A 28 -6.76 4.00 12.47
N ALA A 29 -5.76 3.93 11.58
CA ALA A 29 -5.97 3.46 10.21
C ALA A 29 -6.36 1.97 10.15
N THR A 30 -5.68 1.11 10.90
CA THR A 30 -5.94 -0.35 10.91
C THR A 30 -7.36 -0.66 11.42
N PHE A 31 -7.75 -0.13 12.57
CA PHE A 31 -9.10 -0.32 13.10
C PHE A 31 -10.16 0.42 12.29
N GLY A 32 -9.81 1.59 11.72
CA GLY A 32 -10.65 2.30 10.77
C GLY A 32 -10.97 1.47 9.53
N TYR A 33 -9.99 0.72 9.00
CA TYR A 33 -10.21 -0.23 7.90
C TYR A 33 -11.23 -1.30 8.25
N VAL A 34 -11.12 -1.91 9.43
CA VAL A 34 -12.08 -2.91 9.90
C VAL A 34 -13.48 -2.29 9.97
N ALA A 35 -13.64 -1.18 10.70
CA ALA A 35 -14.94 -0.57 10.90
C ALA A 35 -15.63 -0.18 9.58
N VAL A 36 -14.92 0.52 8.70
CA VAL A 36 -15.49 1.02 7.44
C VAL A 36 -15.68 -0.10 6.42
N TYR A 37 -14.74 -1.03 6.25
CA TYR A 37 -14.90 -2.13 5.30
C TYR A 37 -16.05 -3.06 5.70
N PHE A 38 -16.18 -3.42 6.98
CA PHE A 38 -17.32 -4.22 7.44
C PHE A 38 -18.64 -3.46 7.34
N SER A 39 -18.66 -2.15 7.59
CA SER A 39 -19.86 -1.33 7.41
C SER A 39 -20.33 -1.35 5.95
N ILE A 40 -19.41 -1.13 5.00
CA ILE A 40 -19.71 -1.19 3.57
C ILE A 40 -20.15 -2.61 3.17
N LEU A 41 -19.45 -3.64 3.65
CA LEU A 41 -19.81 -5.03 3.40
C LEU A 41 -21.22 -5.36 3.89
N HIS A 42 -21.58 -4.90 5.10
CA HIS A 42 -22.92 -5.10 5.66
C HIS A 42 -24.01 -4.42 4.81
N PHE A 43 -23.80 -3.18 4.37
CA PHE A 43 -24.74 -2.50 3.48
C PHE A 43 -24.86 -3.20 2.12
N ARG A 44 -23.74 -3.67 1.54
CA ARG A 44 -23.73 -4.39 0.25
C ARG A 44 -24.35 -5.78 0.35
N TYR A 45 -24.21 -6.45 1.50
CA TYR A 45 -24.90 -7.70 1.80
C TYR A 45 -26.41 -7.48 1.89
N ARG A 46 -26.86 -6.44 2.61
CA ARG A 46 -28.30 -6.09 2.65
C ARG A 46 -28.87 -5.67 1.31
N ALA A 47 -28.06 -5.08 0.43
CA ALA A 47 -28.44 -4.75 -0.94
C ALA A 47 -28.47 -5.98 -1.88
N GLY A 48 -28.13 -7.18 -1.41
CA GLY A 48 -28.07 -8.40 -2.23
C GLY A 48 -26.91 -8.44 -3.23
N ILE A 49 -25.97 -7.49 -3.16
CA ILE A 49 -24.80 -7.43 -4.05
C ILE A 49 -23.75 -8.47 -3.64
N VAL A 50 -23.64 -8.74 -2.33
CA VAL A 50 -22.79 -9.78 -1.77
C VAL A 50 -23.67 -10.97 -1.40
N THR A 51 -23.39 -12.12 -1.99
CA THR A 51 -24.14 -13.36 -1.76
C THR A 51 -23.47 -14.22 -0.67
N ASP A 52 -24.23 -15.13 -0.06
CA ASP A 52 -23.68 -16.09 0.91
C ASP A 52 -22.59 -16.98 0.27
N GLU A 53 -22.68 -17.25 -1.03
CA GLU A 53 -21.66 -17.96 -1.78
C GLU A 53 -20.33 -17.20 -1.77
N MET A 54 -20.35 -15.87 -1.92
CA MET A 54 -19.14 -15.04 -1.81
C MET A 54 -18.58 -15.02 -0.38
N LEU A 55 -19.42 -15.13 0.65
CA LEU A 55 -19.00 -15.21 2.05
C LEU A 55 -18.49 -16.61 2.46
N SER A 56 -18.92 -17.65 1.76
CA SER A 56 -18.54 -19.05 2.00
C SER A 56 -17.12 -19.40 1.55
N MET A 57 -16.41 -18.44 0.97
CA MET A 57 -15.04 -18.65 0.49
C MET A 57 -14.10 -19.17 1.58
N PRO A 58 -13.09 -19.98 1.20
CA PRO A 58 -12.14 -20.52 2.15
C PRO A 58 -11.44 -19.38 2.89
N LYS A 59 -11.54 -19.38 4.22
CA LYS A 59 -10.99 -18.32 5.08
C LYS A 59 -9.47 -18.44 5.27
N ALA A 60 -8.90 -19.62 5.00
CA ALA A 60 -7.46 -19.88 5.12
C ALA A 60 -6.59 -18.90 4.29
N PRO A 61 -6.83 -18.68 2.98
CA PRO A 61 -6.06 -17.68 2.23
C PRO A 61 -6.28 -16.24 2.73
N LEU A 62 -7.47 -15.91 3.26
CA LEU A 62 -7.75 -14.60 3.86
C LEU A 62 -6.96 -14.38 5.17
N LEU A 63 -6.77 -15.43 5.95
CA LEU A 63 -5.93 -15.41 7.14
C LEU A 63 -4.46 -15.17 6.76
N VAL A 64 -3.96 -15.83 5.71
CA VAL A 64 -2.59 -15.61 5.21
C VAL A 64 -2.42 -14.19 4.67
N VAL A 65 -3.41 -13.62 3.99
CA VAL A 65 -3.43 -12.20 3.59
C VAL A 65 -3.21 -11.30 4.80
N GLY A 66 -4.05 -11.42 5.85
CA GLY A 66 -3.91 -10.60 7.04
C GLY A 66 -2.57 -10.78 7.77
N LEU A 67 -2.02 -12.00 7.76
CA LEU A 67 -0.69 -12.27 8.33
C LEU A 67 0.43 -11.58 7.54
N LEU A 68 0.42 -11.70 6.21
CA LEU A 68 1.41 -11.07 5.34
C LEU A 68 1.35 -9.54 5.42
N GLU A 69 0.14 -8.96 5.46
CA GLU A 69 -0.06 -7.52 5.67
C GLU A 69 0.50 -7.07 7.02
N ALA A 70 0.19 -7.81 8.09
CA ALA A 70 0.69 -7.49 9.42
C ALA A 70 2.22 -7.56 9.49
N LEU A 71 2.83 -8.65 9.02
CA LEU A 71 4.29 -8.82 9.01
C LEU A 71 4.97 -7.77 8.12
N GLY A 72 4.43 -7.52 6.93
CA GLY A 72 4.91 -6.48 6.02
C GLY A 72 4.89 -5.11 6.68
N ALA A 73 3.78 -4.73 7.32
CA ALA A 73 3.63 -3.47 8.01
C ALA A 73 4.58 -3.34 9.21
N VAL A 74 4.69 -4.38 10.06
CA VAL A 74 5.58 -4.39 11.22
C VAL A 74 7.04 -4.22 10.81
N CYS A 75 7.52 -5.06 9.89
CA CYS A 75 8.90 -5.00 9.42
C CYS A 75 9.19 -3.68 8.68
N GLY A 76 8.24 -3.21 7.87
CA GLY A 76 8.40 -2.01 7.05
C GLY A 76 8.42 -0.74 7.89
N MET A 77 7.55 -0.63 8.88
CA MET A 77 7.57 0.52 9.81
C MET A 77 8.83 0.51 10.68
N ALA A 78 9.26 -0.66 11.15
CA ALA A 78 10.46 -0.79 11.98
C ALA A 78 11.72 -0.35 11.23
N ALA A 79 11.91 -0.86 10.01
CA ALA A 79 13.02 -0.45 9.17
C ALA A 79 12.88 1.02 8.74
N GLY A 80 11.68 1.46 8.38
CA GLY A 80 11.40 2.84 7.97
C GLY A 80 11.64 3.89 9.05
N ALA A 81 11.61 3.52 10.34
CA ALA A 81 11.92 4.41 11.45
C ALA A 81 13.43 4.70 11.58
N VAL A 82 14.29 3.78 11.12
CA VAL A 82 15.76 3.89 11.23
C VAL A 82 16.39 4.29 9.90
N LEU A 83 15.84 3.81 8.78
CA LEU A 83 16.36 4.07 7.44
C LEU A 83 16.15 5.54 7.04
N SER A 84 17.12 6.06 6.28
CA SER A 84 16.99 7.40 5.70
C SER A 84 15.81 7.46 4.72
N GLY A 85 15.17 8.64 4.66
CA GLY A 85 14.03 8.86 3.75
C GLY A 85 14.36 8.64 2.27
N ALA A 86 15.65 8.70 1.90
CA ALA A 86 16.15 8.38 0.57
C ALA A 86 16.34 6.87 0.33
N ALA A 87 16.74 6.11 1.36
CA ALA A 87 16.90 4.66 1.24
C ALA A 87 15.57 3.94 1.04
N ILE A 88 14.50 4.41 1.67
CA ILE A 88 13.17 3.76 1.62
C ILE A 88 12.64 3.62 0.18
N PRO A 89 12.56 4.68 -0.67
CA PRO A 89 12.12 4.55 -2.06
C PRO A 89 13.01 3.65 -2.92
N VAL A 90 14.32 3.66 -2.69
CA VAL A 90 15.29 2.81 -3.42
C VAL A 90 15.04 1.34 -3.07
N LEU A 91 14.97 1.02 -1.78
CA LEU A 91 14.68 -0.34 -1.30
C LEU A 91 13.27 -0.80 -1.70
N SER A 92 12.30 0.13 -1.84
CA SER A 92 10.96 -0.19 -2.33
C SER A 92 10.91 -0.71 -3.77
N GLN A 93 11.97 -0.52 -4.56
CA GLN A 93 12.03 -1.13 -5.90
C GLN A 93 12.12 -2.66 -5.84
N SER A 94 12.59 -3.22 -4.72
CA SER A 94 12.57 -4.67 -4.50
C SER A 94 11.14 -5.25 -4.52
N PHE A 95 10.13 -4.44 -4.21
CA PHE A 95 8.72 -4.83 -4.27
C PHE A 95 8.32 -5.30 -5.68
N LEU A 96 8.66 -4.54 -6.73
CA LEU A 96 8.36 -4.92 -8.12
C LEU A 96 9.09 -6.21 -8.51
N VAL A 97 10.34 -6.38 -8.07
CA VAL A 97 11.14 -7.58 -8.34
C VAL A 97 10.49 -8.81 -7.70
N TRP A 98 10.14 -8.72 -6.42
CA TRP A 98 9.44 -9.79 -5.71
C TRP A 98 8.09 -10.12 -6.33
N GLN A 99 7.32 -9.11 -6.74
CA GLN A 99 6.04 -9.32 -7.41
C GLN A 99 6.19 -10.10 -8.72
N ILE A 100 7.18 -9.79 -9.56
CA ILE A 100 7.39 -10.52 -10.82
C ILE A 100 7.77 -11.98 -10.53
N ILE A 101 8.68 -12.21 -9.58
CA ILE A 101 9.11 -13.56 -9.19
C ILE A 101 7.92 -14.37 -8.65
N LEU A 102 7.19 -13.83 -7.68
CA LEU A 102 6.04 -14.49 -7.08
C LEU A 102 4.90 -14.66 -8.09
N SER A 103 4.72 -13.71 -9.01
CA SER A 103 3.73 -13.83 -10.08
C SER A 103 4.07 -14.96 -11.05
N TYR A 104 5.35 -15.13 -11.38
CA TYR A 104 5.81 -16.26 -12.18
C TYR A 104 5.59 -17.59 -11.44
N LEU A 105 5.91 -17.66 -10.15
CA LEU A 105 5.81 -18.89 -9.35
C LEU A 105 4.36 -19.30 -9.04
N PHE A 106 3.50 -18.36 -8.60
CA PHE A 106 2.15 -18.66 -8.11
C PHE A 106 1.07 -18.55 -9.19
N LEU A 107 1.21 -17.63 -10.16
CA LEU A 107 0.24 -17.48 -11.26
C LEU A 107 0.71 -18.12 -12.57
N GLY A 108 1.97 -18.56 -12.67
CA GLY A 108 2.52 -19.13 -13.90
C GLY A 108 2.62 -18.12 -15.06
N ARG A 109 2.64 -16.81 -14.76
CA ARG A 109 2.68 -15.77 -15.79
C ARG A 109 4.03 -15.73 -16.49
N ARG A 110 4.01 -15.71 -17.83
CA ARG A 110 5.22 -15.50 -18.64
C ARG A 110 5.33 -14.04 -19.07
N TYR A 111 6.37 -13.37 -18.56
CA TYR A 111 6.66 -11.98 -18.90
C TYR A 111 7.47 -11.91 -20.19
N LYS A 112 7.10 -11.01 -21.09
CA LYS A 112 7.90 -10.71 -22.29
C LYS A 112 9.09 -9.84 -21.91
N PHE A 113 10.14 -9.88 -22.73
CA PHE A 113 11.33 -9.04 -22.54
C PHE A 113 10.98 -7.56 -22.34
N ASN A 114 10.07 -7.01 -23.15
CA ASN A 114 9.65 -5.62 -23.04
C ASN A 114 8.96 -5.30 -21.69
N GLN A 115 8.23 -6.25 -21.09
CA GLN A 115 7.63 -6.04 -19.77
C GLN A 115 8.70 -6.02 -18.68
N LEU A 116 9.69 -6.92 -18.77
CA LEU A 116 10.83 -6.92 -17.84
C LEU A 116 11.66 -5.64 -17.99
N LEU A 117 11.91 -5.19 -19.22
CA LEU A 117 12.59 -3.93 -19.52
C LEU A 117 11.80 -2.73 -18.96
N GLY A 118 10.48 -2.72 -19.12
CA GLY A 118 9.62 -1.67 -18.56
C GLY A 118 9.73 -1.58 -17.03
N CYS A 119 9.63 -2.72 -16.33
CA CYS A 119 9.80 -2.78 -14.88
C CYS A 119 11.21 -2.35 -14.44
N PHE A 120 12.24 -2.77 -15.17
CA PHE A 120 13.63 -2.37 -14.90
C PHE A 120 13.82 -0.85 -15.03
N LEU A 121 13.30 -0.25 -16.11
CA LEU A 121 13.36 1.19 -16.32
C LEU A 121 12.58 1.97 -15.24
N VAL A 122 11.44 1.45 -14.78
CA VAL A 122 10.70 2.04 -13.66
C VAL A 122 11.55 2.04 -12.39
N ALA A 123 12.19 0.92 -12.05
CA ALA A 123 13.08 0.83 -10.90
C ALA A 123 14.28 1.79 -11.03
N LEU A 124 14.90 1.82 -12.20
CA LEU A 124 16.02 2.71 -12.49
C LEU A 124 15.63 4.19 -12.39
N GLY A 125 14.45 4.56 -12.91
CA GLY A 125 13.93 5.92 -12.84
C GLY A 125 13.76 6.40 -11.40
N VAL A 126 13.23 5.55 -10.50
CA VAL A 126 13.13 5.89 -9.07
C VAL A 126 14.51 6.04 -8.44
N ILE A 127 15.46 5.15 -8.75
CA ILE A 127 16.83 5.22 -8.22
C ILE A 127 17.50 6.54 -8.64
N ILE A 128 17.41 6.91 -9.92
CA ILE A 128 17.98 8.17 -10.45
C ILE A 128 17.34 9.37 -9.72
N THR A 129 16.01 9.42 -9.63
CA THR A 129 15.31 10.54 -8.99
C THR A 129 15.74 10.74 -7.53
N VAL A 130 15.96 9.65 -6.79
CA VAL A 130 16.20 9.71 -5.34
C VAL A 130 17.69 9.80 -4.99
N ALA A 131 18.55 9.07 -5.71
CA ALA A 131 19.99 9.08 -5.49
C ALA A 131 20.62 10.43 -5.83
N SER A 132 20.12 11.14 -6.85
CA SER A 132 20.62 12.48 -7.20
C SER A 132 20.30 13.57 -6.18
N GLY A 133 19.40 13.32 -5.22
CA GLY A 133 19.08 14.23 -4.13
C GLY A 133 19.80 13.93 -2.81
N SER A 134 20.57 12.84 -2.74
CA SER A 134 21.13 12.31 -1.49
C SER A 134 22.65 12.32 -1.52
N SER A 135 23.30 12.76 -0.44
CA SER A 135 24.74 12.59 -0.30
C SER A 135 25.06 11.09 -0.18
N ALA A 136 26.09 10.63 -0.90
CA ALA A 136 26.44 9.22 -1.06
C ALA A 136 26.68 8.46 0.27
N GLY A 137 26.89 9.16 1.39
CA GLY A 137 27.02 8.56 2.73
C GLY A 137 25.70 8.06 3.35
N SER A 138 24.54 8.59 2.94
CA SER A 138 23.24 8.30 3.58
C SER A 138 22.64 6.91 3.30
N LEU A 139 23.18 6.19 2.31
CA LEU A 139 22.79 4.82 1.97
C LEU A 139 23.65 3.77 2.70
N MET A 140 24.91 4.11 3.03
CA MET A 140 25.88 3.18 3.61
C MET A 140 25.84 3.14 5.15
N GLU A 141 25.28 4.18 5.77
CA GLU A 141 25.07 4.26 7.23
C GLU A 141 23.76 3.57 7.69
N ALA A 142 22.96 3.09 6.74
CA ALA A 142 21.61 2.55 6.92
C ALA A 142 21.52 1.25 7.76
N GLY A 143 22.64 0.63 8.14
CA GLY A 143 22.67 -0.65 8.83
C GLY A 143 22.15 -1.80 7.95
N ILE A 144 23.03 -2.71 7.56
CA ILE A 144 22.70 -3.85 6.66
C ILE A 144 21.45 -4.61 7.13
N PHE A 145 21.30 -4.77 8.45
CA PHE A 145 20.14 -5.41 9.06
C PHE A 145 18.81 -4.71 8.73
N TRP A 146 18.74 -3.39 8.87
CA TRP A 146 17.50 -2.63 8.62
C TRP A 146 17.15 -2.57 7.14
N SER A 147 18.17 -2.45 6.27
CA SER A 147 17.97 -2.55 4.82
C SER A 147 17.42 -3.92 4.42
N LEU A 148 17.98 -5.01 4.97
CA LEU A 148 17.48 -6.36 4.71
C LEU A 148 16.06 -6.55 5.24
N LEU A 149 15.77 -6.05 6.44
CA LEU A 149 14.44 -6.10 7.03
C LEU A 149 13.41 -5.36 6.17
N MET A 150 13.79 -4.23 5.56
CA MET A 150 12.95 -3.51 4.62
C MET A 150 12.68 -4.31 3.34
N ILE A 151 13.69 -4.97 2.77
CA ILE A 151 13.52 -5.84 1.59
C ILE A 151 12.58 -7.01 1.91
N VAL A 152 12.72 -7.61 3.09
CA VAL A 152 11.82 -8.67 3.57
C VAL A 152 10.39 -8.15 3.78
N SER A 153 10.22 -6.94 4.30
CA SER A 153 8.91 -6.29 4.38
C SER A 153 8.26 -6.18 2.99
N PHE A 154 9.01 -5.75 1.97
CA PHE A 154 8.50 -5.68 0.60
C PHE A 154 8.21 -7.05 -0.01
N LEU A 155 8.92 -8.10 0.39
CA LEU A 155 8.57 -9.48 0.02
C LEU A 155 7.19 -9.86 0.57
N PHE A 156 6.90 -9.59 1.85
CA PHE A 156 5.58 -9.89 2.43
C PHE A 156 4.46 -9.09 1.78
N GLN A 157 4.67 -7.80 1.53
CA GLN A 157 3.72 -6.96 0.82
C GLN A 157 3.49 -7.46 -0.62
N ALA A 158 4.56 -7.90 -1.32
CA ALA A 158 4.44 -8.44 -2.66
C ALA A 158 3.65 -9.76 -2.66
N ALA A 159 3.95 -10.66 -1.71
CA ALA A 159 3.23 -11.91 -1.51
C ALA A 159 1.75 -11.68 -1.22
N ASP A 160 1.41 -10.69 -0.39
CA ASP A 160 0.02 -10.28 -0.15
C ASP A 160 -0.69 -9.89 -1.45
N THR A 161 -0.12 -8.95 -2.22
CA THR A 161 -0.77 -8.49 -3.47
C THR A 161 -0.96 -9.61 -4.50
N ILE A 162 -0.01 -10.53 -4.58
CA ILE A 162 -0.06 -11.71 -5.46
C ILE A 162 -1.08 -12.73 -4.96
N LEU A 163 -1.15 -12.96 -3.66
CA LEU A 163 -2.14 -13.85 -3.06
C LEU A 163 -3.56 -13.32 -3.27
N LYS A 164 -3.78 -12.00 -3.11
CA LYS A 164 -5.07 -11.35 -3.43
C LYS A 164 -5.45 -11.55 -4.90
N GLU A 165 -4.50 -11.44 -5.82
CA GLU A 165 -4.72 -11.74 -7.24
C GLU A 165 -5.12 -13.20 -7.47
N VAL A 166 -4.43 -14.15 -6.83
CA VAL A 166 -4.77 -15.59 -6.88
C VAL A 166 -6.19 -15.83 -6.35
N ILE A 167 -6.56 -15.21 -5.23
CA ILE A 167 -7.92 -15.32 -4.65
C ILE A 167 -8.96 -14.82 -5.65
N PHE A 168 -8.74 -13.68 -6.32
CA PHE A 168 -9.66 -13.18 -7.33
C PHE A 168 -9.79 -14.11 -8.55
N LEU A 169 -8.68 -14.69 -9.00
CA LEU A 169 -8.70 -15.64 -10.13
C LEU A 169 -9.39 -16.96 -9.77
N ASP A 170 -9.17 -17.49 -8.57
CA ASP A 170 -9.82 -18.71 -8.08
C ASP A 170 -11.32 -18.47 -7.84
N ALA A 171 -11.65 -17.33 -7.25
CA ALA A 171 -13.02 -16.86 -7.10
C ALA A 171 -13.80 -16.80 -8.42
N ALA A 172 -13.18 -16.23 -9.46
CA ALA A 172 -13.81 -16.13 -10.78
C ALA A 172 -14.12 -17.49 -11.40
N LYS A 173 -13.27 -18.50 -11.14
CA LYS A 173 -13.50 -19.89 -11.57
C LYS A 173 -14.66 -20.53 -10.81
N LYS A 174 -14.69 -20.37 -9.48
CA LYS A 174 -15.72 -20.95 -8.60
C LYS A 174 -17.10 -20.36 -8.85
N LEU A 175 -17.17 -19.04 -9.04
CA LEU A 175 -18.44 -18.32 -9.28
C LEU A 175 -18.89 -18.34 -10.75
N LYS A 176 -18.41 -19.29 -11.58
CA LYS A 176 -18.78 -19.47 -12.99
C LYS A 176 -18.72 -18.18 -13.83
N GLY A 177 -17.69 -17.36 -13.63
CA GLY A 177 -17.53 -16.07 -14.32
C GLY A 177 -18.08 -14.86 -13.54
N GLY A 178 -18.70 -15.08 -12.37
CA GLY A 178 -18.96 -14.04 -11.38
C GLY A 178 -17.67 -13.55 -10.73
N SER A 179 -17.71 -12.35 -10.13
CA SER A 179 -16.55 -11.77 -9.46
C SER A 179 -16.85 -11.53 -7.99
N VAL A 180 -15.92 -11.88 -7.10
CA VAL A 180 -16.06 -11.59 -5.66
C VAL A 180 -16.03 -10.09 -5.44
N ASP A 181 -16.90 -9.64 -4.56
CA ASP A 181 -16.89 -8.28 -4.09
C ASP A 181 -15.60 -7.99 -3.31
N LEU A 182 -14.90 -6.93 -3.69
CA LEU A 182 -13.61 -6.55 -3.09
C LEU A 182 -13.70 -6.30 -1.59
N PHE A 183 -14.87 -5.91 -1.08
CA PHE A 183 -15.08 -5.65 0.34
C PHE A 183 -15.13 -6.94 1.16
N VAL A 184 -15.41 -8.11 0.56
CA VAL A 184 -15.26 -9.41 1.25
C VAL A 184 -13.78 -9.62 1.59
N LEU A 185 -12.92 -9.53 0.58
CA LEU A 185 -11.47 -9.72 0.73
C LEU A 185 -10.86 -8.68 1.67
N ASN A 186 -11.20 -7.39 1.48
CA ASN A 186 -10.69 -6.31 2.32
C ASN A 186 -11.18 -6.36 3.77
N SER A 187 -12.44 -6.75 4.03
CA SER A 187 -12.96 -6.82 5.40
C SER A 187 -12.32 -7.97 6.19
N TYR A 188 -12.27 -9.17 5.61
CA TYR A 188 -11.63 -10.30 6.28
C TYR A 188 -10.11 -10.09 6.38
N GLY A 189 -9.47 -9.57 5.34
CA GLY A 189 -8.05 -9.21 5.36
C GLY A 189 -7.73 -8.23 6.49
N SER A 190 -8.47 -7.11 6.59
CA SER A 190 -8.26 -6.12 7.64
C SER A 190 -8.58 -6.65 9.04
N ALA A 191 -9.56 -7.56 9.19
CA ALA A 191 -9.86 -8.21 10.47
C ALA A 191 -8.67 -9.06 10.95
N PHE A 192 -8.15 -9.93 10.07
CA PHE A 192 -7.01 -10.78 10.40
C PHE A 192 -5.74 -9.96 10.59
N GLN A 193 -5.53 -8.92 9.77
CA GLN A 193 -4.44 -7.96 9.95
C GLN A 193 -4.50 -7.30 11.33
N ALA A 194 -5.67 -6.78 11.74
CA ALA A 194 -5.87 -6.18 13.05
C ALA A 194 -5.61 -7.20 14.18
N LEU A 195 -6.08 -8.44 14.03
CA LEU A 195 -5.81 -9.53 14.99
C LEU A 195 -4.31 -9.81 15.12
N PHE A 196 -3.58 -9.96 14.02
CA PHE A 196 -2.14 -10.21 14.06
C PHE A 196 -1.35 -9.00 14.56
N ILE A 197 -1.74 -7.78 14.20
CA ILE A 197 -1.15 -6.57 14.78
C ILE A 197 -1.37 -6.55 16.28
N CYS A 198 -2.59 -6.83 16.76
CA CYS A 198 -2.90 -6.95 18.19
C CYS A 198 -2.02 -7.99 18.90
N LEU A 199 -1.83 -9.15 18.26
CA LEU A 199 -0.97 -10.21 18.78
C LEU A 199 0.52 -9.80 18.82
N LEU A 200 0.96 -9.01 17.84
CA LEU A 200 2.34 -8.51 17.71
C LEU A 200 2.59 -7.21 18.50
N LEU A 201 1.56 -6.58 19.09
CA LEU A 201 1.67 -5.38 19.93
C LEU A 201 2.79 -5.42 20.98
N PRO A 202 2.96 -6.48 21.79
CA PRO A 202 4.04 -6.50 22.79
C PRO A 202 5.44 -6.46 22.15
N PHE A 203 5.60 -7.05 20.96
CA PHE A 203 6.85 -6.97 20.20
C PHE A 203 7.04 -5.58 19.59
N LEU A 204 5.98 -5.02 19.00
CA LEU A 204 5.97 -3.67 18.45
C LEU A 204 6.32 -2.62 19.51
N SER A 205 5.72 -2.69 20.69
CA SER A 205 6.01 -1.79 21.81
C SER A 205 7.52 -1.75 22.13
N ARG A 206 8.21 -2.90 22.18
CA ARG A 206 9.66 -2.95 22.37
C ARG A 206 10.45 -2.35 21.21
N LEU A 207 10.04 -2.65 19.98
CA LEU A 207 10.72 -2.21 18.75
C LEU A 207 10.64 -0.69 18.56
N TRP A 208 9.55 -0.08 19.00
CA TRP A 208 9.34 1.37 18.97
C TRP A 208 9.86 2.08 20.22
N GLY A 209 10.45 1.35 21.18
CA GLY A 209 11.04 1.91 22.39
C GLY A 209 10.03 2.38 23.44
N ILE A 210 8.74 2.07 23.29
CA ILE A 210 7.68 2.44 24.25
C ILE A 210 7.44 1.26 25.18
N PRO A 211 7.71 1.35 26.49
CA PRO A 211 7.41 0.26 27.42
C PRO A 211 5.93 -0.13 27.35
N PHE A 212 5.62 -1.43 27.34
CA PHE A 212 4.22 -1.90 27.17
C PHE A 212 3.25 -1.31 28.22
N HIS A 213 3.73 -1.05 29.44
CA HIS A 213 2.93 -0.41 30.49
C HIS A 213 2.56 1.06 30.18
N GLN A 214 3.32 1.76 29.34
CA GLN A 214 3.06 3.13 28.92
C GLN A 214 2.21 3.20 27.64
N LEU A 215 1.99 2.06 26.98
CA LEU A 215 1.22 2.00 25.73
C LEU A 215 -0.21 2.54 25.89
N PRO A 216 -0.97 2.23 26.97
CA PRO A 216 -2.30 2.80 27.15
C PRO A 216 -2.27 4.33 27.31
N ASN A 217 -1.31 4.86 28.08
CA ASN A 217 -1.14 6.30 28.25
C ASN A 217 -0.75 6.96 26.93
N TYR A 218 0.18 6.37 26.18
CA TYR A 218 0.58 6.86 24.86
C TYR A 218 -0.59 6.90 23.87
N LEU A 219 -1.45 5.86 23.87
CA LEU A 219 -2.65 5.83 23.02
C LEU A 219 -3.69 6.86 23.48
N SER A 220 -3.85 7.05 24.79
CA SER A 220 -4.72 8.08 25.36
C SER A 220 -4.26 9.49 25.00
N ASP A 221 -2.95 9.77 25.10
CA ASP A 221 -2.37 11.06 24.73
C ASP A 221 -2.47 11.29 23.22
N GLY A 222 -2.23 10.26 22.42
CA GLY A 222 -2.45 10.29 20.98
C GLY A 222 -3.91 10.59 20.61
N ALA A 223 -4.87 10.00 21.33
CA ALA A 223 -6.29 10.27 21.16
C ALA A 223 -6.67 11.70 21.59
N ALA A 224 -6.13 12.19 22.71
CA ALA A 224 -6.34 13.56 23.16
C ALA A 224 -5.77 14.56 22.15
N CYS A 225 -4.59 14.28 21.60
CA CYS A 225 -3.99 15.08 20.53
C CYS A 225 -4.81 15.03 19.23
N PHE A 226 -5.29 13.85 18.83
CA PHE A 226 -6.15 13.69 17.66
C PHE A 226 -7.47 14.46 17.80
N LEU A 227 -8.09 14.43 18.97
CA LEU A 227 -9.32 15.17 19.27
C LEU A 227 -9.07 16.66 19.58
N ASN A 228 -7.80 17.09 19.52
CA ASN A 228 -7.35 18.43 19.86
C ASN A 228 -7.89 18.92 21.21
N MET A 229 -7.92 18.02 22.19
CA MET A 229 -8.15 18.39 23.58
C MET A 229 -6.86 19.09 24.04
N GLY A 230 -6.95 20.35 24.49
CA GLY A 230 -5.81 21.21 24.82
C GLY A 230 -4.89 20.75 25.97
N THR A 231 -4.91 19.46 26.30
CA THR A 231 -4.02 18.79 27.25
C THR A 231 -2.64 18.50 26.66
N VAL A 232 -2.49 18.46 25.33
CA VAL A 232 -1.23 18.17 24.63
C VAL A 232 -0.91 19.25 23.60
N SER A 233 0.27 19.87 23.72
CA SER A 233 0.73 20.92 22.80
C SER A 233 1.30 20.35 21.49
N GLY A 234 1.00 20.99 20.35
CA GLY A 234 1.57 20.64 19.04
C GLY A 234 0.69 19.79 18.12
N CYS A 235 -0.62 19.75 18.37
CA CYS A 235 -1.61 18.97 17.61
C CYS A 235 -2.28 19.77 16.47
N GLU A 236 -1.61 20.79 15.95
CA GLU A 236 -2.18 21.69 14.95
C GLU A 236 -2.57 20.95 13.67
N GLY A 237 -3.84 21.08 13.26
CA GLY A 237 -4.42 20.40 12.09
C GLY A 237 -5.11 19.07 12.38
N ALA A 238 -5.12 18.59 13.64
CA ALA A 238 -5.98 17.49 14.08
C ALA A 238 -7.41 17.98 14.41
N PRO A 239 -8.46 17.18 14.20
CA PRO A 239 -8.50 15.83 13.61
C PRO A 239 -8.53 15.82 12.07
N LEU A 240 -8.66 16.98 11.42
CA LEU A 240 -8.95 17.07 9.98
C LEU A 240 -7.88 16.38 9.11
N LEU A 241 -6.59 16.65 9.35
CA LEU A 241 -5.51 16.08 8.52
C LEU A 241 -5.41 14.55 8.66
N PRO A 242 -5.38 13.96 9.89
CA PRO A 242 -5.37 12.50 10.01
C PRO A 242 -6.64 11.82 9.48
N VAL A 243 -7.82 12.41 9.66
CA VAL A 243 -9.08 11.88 9.09
C VAL A 243 -9.04 11.89 7.57
N LEU A 244 -8.61 13.01 6.97
CA LEU A 244 -8.50 13.13 5.51
C LEU A 244 -7.48 12.14 4.95
N PHE A 245 -6.35 11.94 5.64
CA PHE A 245 -5.41 10.88 5.32
C PHE A 245 -6.07 9.50 5.37
N CYS A 246 -6.77 9.15 6.44
CA CYS A 246 -7.47 7.87 6.53
C CYS A 246 -8.44 7.67 5.36
N ILE A 247 -9.27 8.67 5.03
CA ILE A 247 -10.22 8.60 3.92
C ILE A 247 -9.50 8.34 2.58
N VAL A 248 -8.47 9.13 2.27
CA VAL A 248 -7.74 9.01 1.00
C VAL A 248 -6.94 7.70 0.94
N ASN A 249 -6.36 7.27 2.05
CA ASN A 249 -5.64 6.00 2.16
C ASN A 249 -6.56 4.81 1.91
N MET A 250 -7.77 4.83 2.49
CA MET A 250 -8.80 3.82 2.23
C MET A 250 -9.23 3.79 0.77
N ALA A 251 -9.53 4.95 0.20
CA ALA A 251 -9.91 5.08 -1.21
C ALA A 251 -8.79 4.60 -2.15
N TYR A 252 -7.54 4.91 -1.80
CA TYR A 252 -6.35 4.44 -2.51
C TYR A 252 -6.21 2.91 -2.46
N ASN A 253 -6.34 2.30 -1.29
CA ASN A 253 -6.27 0.83 -1.15
C ASN A 253 -7.41 0.11 -1.87
N ILE A 254 -8.64 0.64 -1.80
CA ILE A 254 -9.77 0.13 -2.59
C ILE A 254 -9.46 0.20 -4.09
N SER A 255 -8.91 1.34 -4.56
CA SER A 255 -8.58 1.55 -5.97
C SER A 255 -7.48 0.61 -6.45
N LEU A 256 -6.44 0.39 -5.65
CA LEU A 256 -5.37 -0.56 -5.97
C LEU A 256 -5.92 -1.98 -6.04
N LEU A 257 -6.77 -2.38 -5.11
CA LEU A 257 -7.35 -3.72 -5.12
C LEU A 257 -8.29 -3.92 -6.30
N HIS A 258 -9.08 -2.91 -6.65
CA HIS A 258 -9.90 -2.91 -7.86
C HIS A 258 -9.03 -3.09 -9.10
N LEU A 259 -7.88 -2.40 -9.17
CA LEU A 259 -6.93 -2.53 -10.29
C LEU A 259 -6.27 -3.91 -10.35
N ILE A 260 -5.99 -4.55 -9.20
CA ILE A 260 -5.53 -5.94 -9.13
C ILE A 260 -6.61 -6.86 -9.73
N LYS A 261 -7.86 -6.67 -9.30
CA LYS A 261 -9.01 -7.47 -9.74
C LYS A 261 -9.24 -7.43 -11.25
N ILE A 262 -9.12 -6.26 -11.89
CA ILE A 262 -9.36 -6.10 -13.34
C ILE A 262 -8.11 -6.33 -14.20
N SER A 263 -6.91 -6.35 -13.61
CA SER A 263 -5.66 -6.42 -14.37
C SER A 263 -4.64 -7.35 -13.70
N SER A 264 -3.81 -6.82 -12.80
CA SER A 264 -2.80 -7.60 -12.06
C SER A 264 -2.12 -6.80 -10.97
N ALA A 265 -1.48 -7.50 -10.03
CA ALA A 265 -0.62 -6.92 -9.00
C ALA A 265 0.51 -6.05 -9.58
N VAL A 266 1.18 -6.52 -10.63
CA VAL A 266 2.28 -5.78 -11.27
C VAL A 266 1.79 -4.49 -11.91
N VAL A 267 0.69 -4.52 -12.68
CA VAL A 267 0.09 -3.32 -13.28
C VAL A 267 -0.38 -2.34 -12.20
N SER A 268 -0.99 -2.84 -11.12
CA SER A 268 -1.45 -1.99 -10.01
C SER A 268 -0.29 -1.24 -9.36
N SER A 269 0.82 -1.94 -9.14
CA SER A 269 2.02 -1.38 -8.53
C SER A 269 2.73 -0.39 -9.45
N LEU A 270 2.86 -0.71 -10.74
CA LEU A 270 3.35 0.18 -11.77
C LEU A 270 2.52 1.49 -11.85
N ALA A 271 1.19 1.38 -11.87
CA ALA A 271 0.30 2.55 -11.84
C ALA A 271 0.45 3.38 -10.55
N SER A 272 0.74 2.72 -9.43
CA SER A 272 1.03 3.36 -8.16
C SER A 272 2.37 4.12 -8.18
N THR A 273 3.38 3.59 -8.86
CA THR A 273 4.72 4.18 -8.96
C THR A 273 4.72 5.50 -9.75
N VAL A 274 3.79 5.66 -10.71
CA VAL A 274 3.58 6.95 -11.42
C VAL A 274 3.19 8.09 -10.48
N SER A 275 2.61 7.80 -9.31
CA SER A 275 2.33 8.83 -8.31
C SER A 275 3.59 9.40 -7.65
N VAL A 276 4.73 8.71 -7.73
CA VAL A 276 5.97 9.10 -7.04
C VAL A 276 6.51 10.44 -7.56
N PRO A 277 6.77 10.63 -8.87
CA PRO A 277 7.32 11.90 -9.36
C PRO A 277 6.38 13.07 -9.10
N ILE A 278 5.07 12.87 -9.29
CA ILE A 278 4.06 13.91 -9.06
C ILE A 278 4.05 14.31 -7.57
N SER A 279 4.19 13.36 -6.66
CA SER A 279 4.25 13.65 -5.22
C SER A 279 5.50 14.45 -4.85
N VAL A 280 6.66 14.09 -5.42
CA VAL A 280 7.91 14.83 -5.20
C VAL A 280 7.81 16.26 -5.73
N PHE A 281 7.20 16.45 -6.89
CA PHE A 281 6.91 17.79 -7.42
C PHE A 281 5.99 18.58 -6.48
N LEU A 282 4.92 17.98 -5.95
CA LEU A 282 4.05 18.67 -4.99
C LEU A 282 4.78 19.04 -3.69
N PHE A 283 5.73 18.24 -3.22
CA PHE A 283 6.54 18.58 -2.03
C PHE A 283 7.50 19.75 -2.24
N THR A 284 7.69 20.20 -3.49
CA THR A 284 8.47 21.41 -3.80
C THR A 284 7.61 22.67 -3.81
N LEU A 285 6.28 22.52 -3.77
CA LEU A 285 5.36 23.62 -3.58
C LEU A 285 5.26 23.98 -2.10
N PRO A 286 4.98 25.25 -1.74
CA PRO A 286 4.73 25.65 -0.37
C PRO A 286 3.38 25.09 0.11
N LEU A 287 3.39 23.84 0.58
CA LEU A 287 2.20 23.19 1.10
C LEU A 287 1.92 23.68 2.53
N PRO A 288 0.66 23.98 2.89
CA PRO A 288 0.31 24.37 4.25
C PRO A 288 0.69 23.25 5.23
N TYR A 289 1.17 23.61 6.43
CA TYR A 289 1.67 22.72 7.49
C TYR A 289 3.00 21.99 7.22
N LEU A 290 3.45 21.91 5.97
CA LEU A 290 4.81 21.51 5.64
C LEU A 290 5.68 22.78 5.68
N GLY A 291 6.85 22.69 6.35
CA GLY A 291 7.77 23.82 6.47
C GLY A 291 8.42 24.23 5.14
N VAL A 292 9.69 24.61 5.18
CA VAL A 292 10.42 25.09 3.99
C VAL A 292 10.30 24.11 2.82
N ALA A 293 9.93 24.63 1.64
CA ALA A 293 9.81 23.85 0.42
C ALA A 293 11.10 23.07 0.12
N SER A 294 10.96 21.79 -0.22
CA SER A 294 12.12 20.96 -0.54
C SER A 294 12.69 21.33 -1.92
N SER A 295 14.01 21.43 -2.03
CA SER A 295 14.69 21.63 -3.31
C SER A 295 14.52 20.39 -4.21
N LEU A 296 14.22 20.60 -5.49
CA LEU A 296 14.16 19.52 -6.48
C LEU A 296 15.53 18.82 -6.61
N PRO A 297 15.58 17.48 -6.50
CA PRO A 297 16.78 16.73 -6.85
C PRO A 297 17.23 17.03 -8.28
N SER A 298 18.53 17.20 -8.51
CA SER A 298 19.07 17.53 -9.84
C SER A 298 18.76 16.46 -10.90
N GLY A 299 18.65 15.18 -10.49
CA GLY A 299 18.25 14.07 -11.34
C GLY A 299 16.75 13.80 -11.41
N PHE A 300 15.90 14.65 -10.81
CA PHE A 300 14.45 14.43 -10.73
C PHE A 300 13.82 14.26 -12.12
N ILE A 301 14.08 15.19 -13.03
CA ILE A 301 13.52 15.20 -14.39
C ILE A 301 13.97 13.95 -15.16
N ALA A 302 15.27 13.64 -15.12
CA ALA A 302 15.82 12.49 -15.80
C ALA A 302 15.19 11.17 -15.30
N GLY A 303 15.11 10.99 -13.97
CA GLY A 303 14.49 9.79 -13.38
C GLY A 303 12.99 9.70 -13.66
N ALA A 304 12.27 10.82 -13.65
CA ALA A 304 10.85 10.85 -13.99
C ALA A 304 10.58 10.47 -15.46
N VAL A 305 11.39 10.97 -16.39
CA VAL A 305 11.31 10.60 -17.81
C VAL A 305 11.59 9.11 -18.00
N VAL A 306 12.65 8.58 -17.39
CA VAL A 306 13.00 7.15 -17.47
C VAL A 306 11.88 6.27 -16.91
N LEU A 307 11.28 6.67 -15.77
CA LEU A 307 10.16 5.97 -15.15
C LEU A 307 8.94 5.93 -16.08
N VAL A 308 8.54 7.09 -16.62
CA VAL A 308 7.38 7.19 -17.54
C VAL A 308 7.63 6.38 -18.81
N MET A 309 8.85 6.39 -19.36
CA MET A 309 9.22 5.57 -20.51
C MET A 309 9.11 4.07 -20.20
N GLY A 310 9.60 3.63 -19.03
CA GLY A 310 9.46 2.24 -18.58
C GLY A 310 8.00 1.80 -18.49
N MET A 311 7.13 2.67 -17.98
CA MET A 311 5.69 2.44 -17.92
C MET A 311 5.05 2.30 -19.31
N LEU A 312 5.41 3.18 -20.26
CA LEU A 312 4.90 3.14 -21.63
C LEU A 312 5.33 1.85 -22.33
N ILE A 313 6.59 1.45 -22.19
CA ILE A 313 7.11 0.19 -22.75
C ILE A 313 6.35 -1.01 -22.18
N TYR A 314 6.08 -1.02 -20.87
CA TYR A 314 5.27 -2.08 -20.25
C TYR A 314 3.84 -2.08 -20.80
N ALA A 315 3.19 -0.92 -20.89
CA ALA A 315 1.79 -0.78 -21.29
C ALA A 315 1.55 -1.10 -22.77
N TRP A 316 2.48 -0.75 -23.66
CA TRP A 316 2.39 -1.03 -25.10
C TRP A 316 2.69 -2.48 -25.45
N THR A 317 3.21 -3.27 -24.51
CA THR A 317 3.47 -4.68 -24.74
C THR A 317 2.18 -5.48 -24.57
N PRO A 318 1.64 -6.12 -25.63
CA PRO A 318 0.42 -6.90 -25.52
C PRO A 318 0.63 -8.04 -24.51
N SER A 319 -0.05 -7.97 -23.38
CA SER A 319 -0.19 -9.10 -22.48
C SER A 319 -1.08 -10.11 -23.17
N ARG A 320 -0.62 -11.36 -23.37
CA ARG A 320 -1.53 -12.43 -23.77
C ARG A 320 -2.53 -12.57 -22.63
N SER A 321 -3.73 -12.00 -22.79
CA SER A 321 -4.85 -12.35 -21.95
C SER A 321 -5.07 -13.85 -22.14
N SER A 322 -5.04 -14.60 -21.04
CA SER A 322 -5.78 -15.85 -20.99
C SER A 322 -7.20 -15.54 -21.44
N SER A 323 -7.56 -16.07 -22.60
CA SER A 323 -8.84 -15.95 -23.27
C SER A 323 -10.02 -16.07 -22.30
N HIS A 324 -10.74 -14.97 -22.06
CA HIS A 324 -12.14 -15.06 -21.72
C HIS A 324 -12.87 -15.53 -22.98
N PRO A 325 -13.56 -16.70 -22.99
CA PRO A 325 -14.49 -17.00 -24.07
C PRO A 325 -15.62 -15.94 -24.06
N PRO A 326 -16.10 -15.50 -25.22
CA PRO A 326 -17.18 -14.53 -25.31
C PRO A 326 -18.44 -15.08 -24.63
N MET A 327 -19.05 -14.24 -23.80
CA MET A 327 -20.37 -14.47 -23.22
C MET A 327 -21.37 -14.77 -24.35
N PRO A 328 -22.13 -15.88 -24.30
CA PRO A 328 -23.18 -16.10 -25.27
C PRO A 328 -24.28 -15.06 -25.04
N THR A 329 -24.45 -14.17 -26.01
CA THR A 329 -25.63 -13.34 -26.18
C THR A 329 -26.86 -14.25 -26.25
N HIS A 330 -27.68 -14.25 -25.19
CA HIS A 330 -29.04 -14.74 -25.28
C HIS A 330 -29.82 -13.80 -26.21
N LEU A 331 -29.97 -14.22 -27.47
CA LEU A 331 -30.96 -13.70 -28.39
C LEU A 331 -32.34 -14.02 -27.82
N THR A 332 -33.02 -12.99 -27.32
CA THR A 332 -34.48 -13.00 -27.18
C THR A 332 -35.08 -12.73 -28.55
N SER A 333 -35.91 -13.65 -29.03
CA SER A 333 -36.82 -13.45 -30.15
C SER A 333 -37.96 -14.46 -30.07
N PRO A 334 -39.14 -14.15 -30.61
CA PRO A 334 -40.04 -13.03 -30.29
C PRO A 334 -41.09 -13.40 -29.24
#